data_AF-A0A7W1CI79-F1
#
_entry.id   AF-A0A7W1CI79-F1
#
_cell.length_a   1.000
_cell.length_b   1.000
_cell.length_c   1.000
_cell.angle_alpha   90.00
_cell.angle_beta   90.00
_cell.angle_gamma   90.00
#
_symmetry.space_group_name_H-M   'P 1'
#
loop_
_entity.id
_entity.type
_entity.pdbx_description
1 polymer ?
#
loop_
_entity_poly.entity_id
_entity_poly.type
_entity_poly.pdbx_seq_one_letter_code
_entity_poly.pdbx_strand_id
1 'polypeptide(L)'
;MKKLNSINKNDTKKSAVFCPKSEFDSVIATCNPDDLQQQASQMTLEQLDAAIAALKDPVDHDWQDKLQALFKGIESREGLELLGSNLNFEQFIDLVDYASTHEVQSWKLVPILVTIPHAHFNHMLTCLSDDRKQRLHYLCPTEPLRHHLVLFIHELKNIFEENEAKYLELQNEIQQLNVIALQSQDMTAIQNALENFKNIIHKTCNKIENALALAWNANSKDLVETLSGYRERFERMLFSGIGHFGETPSESVGLYRTLEERLAAAFGSNLNGHSFEALNDEDQAINALSCFSVWYAEDYWSLGLLPKIADPSQLAPQYTCDATLMEQYRSMAEHNLNLIGLNTVKDLKDKHLVSRALLAEYISVNLGS
;
A
#
# COMPACT_ATOMS: atom_id res chain seq x y z
N MET A 1 -37.89 70.13 -31.07
CA MET A 1 -37.37 69.43 -32.26
C MET A 1 -35.89 69.77 -32.44
N LYS A 2 -35.03 68.74 -32.37
CA LYS A 2 -33.69 68.58 -32.99
C LYS A 2 -32.79 69.82 -33.17
N LYS A 3 -31.62 69.81 -32.49
CA LYS A 3 -30.33 69.40 -33.10
C LYS A 3 -29.25 69.22 -32.03
N LEU A 4 -28.71 68.00 -32.01
CA LEU A 4 -27.46 67.62 -31.33
C LEU A 4 -26.27 68.22 -32.11
N ASN A 5 -25.29 68.76 -31.38
CA ASN A 5 -23.93 68.91 -31.87
C ASN A 5 -23.07 67.78 -31.29
N SER A 6 -22.42 67.07 -32.21
CA SER A 6 -21.53 65.94 -32.01
C SER A 6 -20.25 66.34 -31.27
N ILE A 7 -19.95 65.65 -30.17
CA ILE A 7 -18.61 65.60 -29.58
C ILE A 7 -17.88 64.44 -30.24
N ASN A 8 -16.81 64.76 -30.94
CA ASN A 8 -15.84 63.82 -31.47
C ASN A 8 -14.82 63.56 -30.35
N LYS A 9 -14.81 62.37 -29.76
CA LYS A 9 -13.70 61.87 -28.93
C LYS A 9 -13.24 60.54 -29.49
N ASN A 10 -12.01 60.57 -30.00
CA ASN A 10 -11.25 59.41 -30.44
C ASN A 10 -11.02 58.48 -29.25
N ASP A 11 -11.65 57.31 -29.28
CA ASP A 11 -11.25 56.14 -28.49
C ASP A 11 -10.15 55.38 -29.24
N THR A 12 -8.89 55.57 -28.83
CA THR A 12 -7.81 54.62 -29.12
C THR A 12 -8.00 53.38 -28.24
N LYS A 13 -8.81 52.44 -28.71
CA LYS A 13 -8.77 51.04 -28.25
C LYS A 13 -7.41 50.45 -28.64
N LYS A 14 -6.50 50.29 -27.66
CA LYS A 14 -5.41 49.32 -27.77
C LYS A 14 -6.05 47.94 -27.81
N SER A 15 -6.05 47.34 -29.00
CA SER A 15 -6.41 45.95 -29.22
C SER A 15 -5.42 45.08 -28.44
N ALA A 16 -5.92 44.31 -27.48
CA ALA A 16 -5.18 43.21 -26.87
C ALA A 16 -4.86 42.22 -27.99
N VAL A 17 -3.59 42.13 -28.37
CA VAL A 17 -3.10 41.17 -29.34
C VAL A 17 -3.16 39.81 -28.66
N PHE A 18 -4.03 38.95 -29.18
CA PHE A 18 -4.14 37.56 -28.79
C PHE A 18 -2.85 36.85 -29.23
N CYS A 19 -1.97 36.52 -28.29
CA CYS A 19 -0.75 35.76 -28.55
C CYS A 19 -1.11 34.27 -28.59
N PRO A 20 -0.90 33.52 -29.69
CA PRO A 20 -1.17 32.09 -29.73
C PRO A 20 -0.24 31.33 -28.76
N LYS A 21 -0.76 30.27 -28.14
CA LYS A 21 -0.05 29.42 -27.13
C LYS A 21 1.41 29.08 -27.52
N SER A 22 1.65 28.78 -28.79
CA SER A 22 2.97 28.41 -29.32
C SER A 22 4.04 29.50 -29.23
N GLU A 23 3.66 30.79 -29.19
CA GLU A 23 4.62 31.89 -29.01
C GLU A 23 5.03 32.03 -27.54
N PHE A 24 4.12 31.76 -26.60
CA PHE A 24 4.42 31.82 -25.16
C PHE A 24 5.35 30.69 -24.71
N ASP A 25 5.19 29.49 -25.26
CA ASP A 25 6.09 28.35 -24.98
C ASP A 25 7.55 28.71 -25.34
N SER A 26 7.76 29.38 -26.47
CA SER A 26 9.09 29.82 -26.92
C SER A 26 9.67 30.95 -26.06
N VAL A 27 8.81 31.83 -25.53
CA VAL A 27 9.22 32.93 -24.66
C VAL A 27 9.61 32.42 -23.29
N ILE A 28 8.83 31.51 -22.69
CA ILE A 28 9.16 30.92 -21.37
C ILE A 28 10.40 30.03 -21.46
N ALA A 29 10.59 29.30 -22.56
CA ALA A 29 11.79 28.49 -22.77
C ALA A 29 13.08 29.33 -22.82
N THR A 30 13.01 30.56 -23.36
CA THR A 30 14.19 31.42 -23.58
C THR A 30 14.36 32.55 -22.57
N CYS A 31 13.34 32.84 -21.75
CA CYS A 31 13.39 33.88 -20.73
C CYS A 31 14.22 33.44 -19.52
N ASN A 32 15.08 34.33 -19.03
CA ASN A 32 15.83 34.09 -17.80
C ASN A 32 14.89 34.23 -16.56
N PRO A 33 15.20 33.58 -15.42
CA PRO A 33 14.36 33.65 -14.21
C PRO A 33 14.15 35.07 -13.64
N ASP A 34 15.15 35.95 -13.62
CA ASP A 34 15.03 37.33 -13.16
C ASP A 34 14.08 38.16 -14.04
N ASP A 35 14.17 38.00 -15.37
CA ASP A 35 13.27 38.67 -16.33
C ASP A 35 11.84 38.16 -16.16
N LEU A 36 11.69 36.85 -15.95
CA LEU A 36 10.39 36.21 -15.70
C LEU A 36 9.76 36.70 -14.40
N GLN A 37 10.55 36.87 -13.34
CA GLN A 37 10.09 37.42 -12.07
C GLN A 37 9.56 38.86 -12.24
N GLN A 38 10.26 39.71 -12.99
CA GLN A 38 9.82 41.08 -13.23
C GLN A 38 8.53 41.13 -14.05
N GLN A 39 8.46 40.30 -15.09
CA GLN A 39 7.30 40.23 -16.00
C GLN A 39 6.05 39.67 -15.32
N ALA A 40 6.19 38.70 -14.40
CA ALA A 40 5.07 38.03 -13.74
C ALA A 40 4.11 39.02 -13.03
N SER A 41 4.64 40.11 -12.48
CA SER A 41 3.84 41.17 -11.84
C SER A 41 2.92 41.95 -12.80
N GLN A 42 3.20 41.87 -14.11
CA GLN A 42 2.50 42.60 -15.18
C GLN A 42 1.69 41.67 -16.10
N MET A 43 1.82 40.35 -15.93
CA MET A 43 1.11 39.36 -16.75
C MET A 43 -0.40 39.40 -16.48
N THR A 44 -1.19 39.26 -17.54
CA THR A 44 -2.61 38.95 -17.41
C THR A 44 -2.80 37.51 -16.94
N LEU A 45 -3.99 37.16 -16.41
CA LEU A 45 -4.29 35.78 -16.03
C LEU A 45 -4.13 34.79 -17.19
N GLU A 46 -4.51 35.19 -18.42
CA GLU A 46 -4.35 34.35 -19.61
C GLU A 46 -2.86 34.09 -19.94
N GLN A 47 -2.01 35.11 -19.78
CA GLN A 47 -0.57 34.98 -19.98
C GLN A 47 0.08 34.11 -18.89
N LEU A 48 -0.40 34.26 -17.65
CA LEU A 48 0.07 33.45 -16.54
C LEU A 48 -0.32 31.97 -16.71
N ASP A 49 -1.56 31.68 -17.12
CA ASP A 49 -2.01 30.32 -17.42
C ASP A 49 -1.16 29.66 -18.51
N ALA A 50 -0.88 30.40 -19.59
CA ALA A 50 0.00 29.93 -20.66
C ALA A 50 1.44 29.68 -20.16
N ALA A 51 1.97 30.57 -19.32
CA ALA A 51 3.31 30.41 -18.76
C ALA A 51 3.42 29.19 -17.85
N ILE A 52 2.43 28.94 -16.98
CA ILE A 52 2.40 27.77 -16.11
C ILE A 52 2.27 26.48 -16.94
N ALA A 53 1.46 26.50 -18.00
CA ALA A 53 1.31 25.37 -18.90
C ALA A 53 2.64 25.01 -19.59
N ALA A 54 3.41 26.01 -20.04
CA ALA A 54 4.72 25.79 -20.66
C ALA A 54 5.73 25.13 -19.71
N LEU A 55 5.64 25.40 -18.40
CA LEU A 55 6.53 24.81 -17.38
C LEU A 55 6.19 23.37 -17.00
N LYS A 56 5.10 22.79 -17.54
CA LYS A 56 4.74 21.38 -17.29
C LYS A 56 5.51 20.40 -18.17
N ASP A 57 6.18 20.89 -19.21
CA ASP A 57 6.85 20.02 -20.18
C ASP A 57 8.25 19.61 -19.66
N PRO A 58 8.51 18.30 -19.43
CA PRO A 58 9.74 17.81 -18.79
C PRO A 58 11.03 18.01 -19.61
N VAL A 59 10.95 18.61 -20.79
CA VAL A 59 12.12 18.89 -21.65
C VAL A 59 12.96 20.05 -21.10
N ASP A 60 12.38 20.95 -20.30
CA ASP A 60 13.07 22.14 -19.78
C ASP A 60 13.83 21.82 -18.47
N HIS A 61 15.17 21.83 -18.50
CA HIS A 61 16.00 21.46 -17.34
C HIS A 61 15.99 22.53 -16.23
N ASP A 62 15.46 23.72 -16.50
CA ASP A 62 15.45 24.87 -15.58
C ASP A 62 14.02 25.23 -15.10
N TRP A 63 13.06 24.31 -15.20
CA TRP A 63 11.66 24.59 -14.87
C TRP A 63 11.46 25.02 -13.41
N GLN A 64 12.27 24.52 -12.47
CA GLN A 64 12.19 24.85 -11.04
C GLN A 64 12.51 26.34 -10.80
N ASP A 65 13.65 26.80 -11.34
CA ASP A 65 14.08 28.20 -11.19
C ASP A 65 13.06 29.17 -11.82
N LYS A 66 12.51 28.79 -12.98
CA LYS A 66 11.47 29.58 -13.67
C LYS A 66 10.15 29.59 -12.89
N LEU A 67 9.76 28.46 -12.29
CA LEU A 67 8.57 28.38 -11.45
C LEU A 67 8.71 29.23 -10.18
N GLN A 68 9.85 29.15 -9.51
CA GLN A 68 10.16 29.95 -8.32
C GLN A 68 10.21 31.45 -8.65
N ALA A 69 10.74 31.82 -9.82
CA ALA A 69 10.71 33.19 -10.32
C ALA A 69 9.28 33.69 -10.57
N LEU A 70 8.43 32.91 -11.24
CA LEU A 70 7.02 33.25 -11.42
C LEU A 70 6.34 33.44 -10.07
N PHE A 71 6.46 32.47 -9.16
CA PHE A 71 5.88 32.53 -7.82
C PHE A 71 6.33 33.78 -7.04
N LYS A 72 7.61 34.14 -7.13
CA LYS A 72 8.17 35.33 -6.50
C LYS A 72 7.62 36.61 -7.12
N GLY A 73 7.36 36.65 -8.43
CA GLY A 73 6.88 37.83 -9.13
C GLY A 73 5.36 38.04 -9.13
N ILE A 74 4.56 36.99 -8.91
CA ILE A 74 3.10 37.12 -8.80
C ILE A 74 2.74 37.76 -7.45
N GLU A 75 2.10 38.93 -7.48
CA GLU A 75 1.64 39.63 -6.28
C GLU A 75 0.12 39.55 -6.09
N SER A 76 -0.64 39.26 -7.15
CA SER A 76 -2.10 39.17 -7.08
C SER A 76 -2.55 37.84 -6.50
N ARG A 77 -3.61 37.90 -5.67
CA ARG A 77 -4.24 36.70 -5.10
C ARG A 77 -4.78 35.79 -6.20
N GLU A 78 -5.45 36.37 -7.19
CA GLU A 78 -6.04 35.65 -8.32
C GLU A 78 -4.98 34.93 -9.16
N GLY A 79 -3.79 35.53 -9.31
CA GLY A 79 -2.67 34.90 -10.00
C GLY A 79 -2.10 33.71 -9.22
N LEU A 80 -2.01 33.81 -7.89
CA LEU A 80 -1.56 32.70 -7.03
C LEU A 80 -2.59 31.56 -6.98
N GLU A 81 -3.89 31.89 -6.95
CA GLU A 81 -4.97 30.89 -7.05
C GLU A 81 -4.94 30.18 -8.42
N LEU A 82 -4.68 30.92 -9.52
CA LEU A 82 -4.50 30.32 -10.85
C LEU A 82 -3.25 29.44 -10.94
N LEU A 83 -2.18 29.83 -10.24
CA LEU A 83 -0.99 28.99 -10.10
C LEU A 83 -1.38 27.68 -9.41
N GLY A 84 -2.01 27.74 -8.24
CA GLY A 84 -2.41 26.55 -7.47
C GLY A 84 -3.30 25.55 -8.21
N SER A 85 -4.26 26.03 -9.02
CA SER A 85 -5.13 25.15 -9.80
C SER A 85 -4.41 24.41 -10.94
N ASN A 86 -3.27 24.93 -11.37
CA ASN A 86 -2.53 24.43 -12.51
C ASN A 86 -1.26 23.66 -12.13
N LEU A 87 -0.73 23.78 -10.91
CA LEU A 87 0.47 23.04 -10.51
C LEU A 87 0.25 21.52 -10.58
N ASN A 88 1.22 20.81 -11.14
CA ASN A 88 1.33 19.37 -10.88
C ASN A 88 1.89 19.14 -9.46
N PHE A 89 1.90 17.89 -9.01
CA PHE A 89 2.37 17.55 -7.67
C PHE A 89 3.83 17.95 -7.41
N GLU A 90 4.75 17.68 -8.33
CA GLU A 90 6.18 17.99 -8.18
C GLU A 90 6.43 19.50 -8.08
N GLN A 91 5.76 20.28 -8.93
CA GLN A 91 5.80 21.73 -8.93
C GLN A 91 5.25 22.32 -7.62
N PHE A 92 4.19 21.74 -7.07
CA PHE A 92 3.67 22.18 -5.77
C PHE A 92 4.66 21.92 -4.63
N ILE A 93 5.27 20.74 -4.59
CA ILE A 93 6.28 20.41 -3.57
C ILE A 93 7.49 21.34 -3.69
N ASP A 94 7.96 21.64 -4.90
CA ASP A 94 9.05 22.59 -5.14
C ASP A 94 8.71 23.97 -4.54
N LEU A 95 7.50 24.48 -4.76
CA LEU A 95 7.08 25.76 -4.19
C LEU A 95 6.96 25.74 -2.67
N VAL A 96 6.52 24.63 -2.07
CA VAL A 96 6.51 24.45 -0.61
C VAL A 96 7.94 24.49 -0.05
N ASP A 97 8.87 23.78 -0.70
CA ASP A 97 10.28 23.75 -0.29
C ASP A 97 10.96 25.11 -0.48
N TYR A 98 10.63 25.84 -1.56
CA TYR A 98 11.14 27.18 -1.81
C TYR A 98 10.60 28.22 -0.82
N ALA A 99 9.27 28.29 -0.65
CA ALA A 99 8.64 29.29 0.22
C ALA A 99 8.99 29.07 1.71
N SER A 100 9.32 27.84 2.09
CA SER A 100 9.77 27.52 3.44
C SER A 100 11.20 27.92 3.76
N THR A 101 12.06 28.08 2.74
CA THR A 101 13.41 28.63 2.90
C THR A 101 13.42 30.17 2.78
N HIS A 102 12.32 30.75 2.30
CA HIS A 102 12.17 32.18 2.07
C HIS A 102 10.92 32.72 2.78
N GLU A 103 11.01 32.95 4.09
CA GLU A 103 9.87 33.35 4.95
C GLU A 103 9.01 34.48 4.38
N VAL A 104 9.62 35.46 3.70
CA VAL A 104 8.93 36.60 3.07
C VAL A 104 7.91 36.18 2.00
N GLN A 105 8.09 35.00 1.39
CA GLN A 105 7.22 34.46 0.34
C GLN A 105 6.20 33.44 0.89
N SER A 106 6.30 33.03 2.16
CA SER A 106 5.46 31.98 2.76
C SER A 106 3.96 32.27 2.67
N TRP A 107 3.55 33.54 2.81
CA TRP A 107 2.15 33.96 2.74
C TRP A 107 1.50 33.65 1.38
N LYS A 108 2.30 33.59 0.30
CA LYS A 108 1.82 33.29 -1.06
C LYS A 108 1.37 31.83 -1.23
N LEU A 109 1.73 30.94 -0.29
CA LEU A 109 1.23 29.57 -0.29
C LEU A 109 -0.25 29.48 0.10
N VAL A 110 -0.79 30.45 0.85
CA VAL A 110 -2.18 30.40 1.31
C VAL A 110 -3.17 30.42 0.15
N PRO A 111 -3.08 31.38 -0.82
CA PRO A 111 -3.94 31.35 -2.01
C PRO A 111 -3.71 30.12 -2.90
N ILE A 112 -2.49 29.58 -2.98
CA ILE A 112 -2.20 28.35 -3.73
C ILE A 112 -2.95 27.15 -3.12
N LEU A 113 -2.95 27.05 -1.78
CA LEU A 113 -3.67 25.99 -1.07
C LEU A 113 -5.19 26.08 -1.23
N VAL A 114 -5.76 27.22 -1.64
CA VAL A 114 -7.21 27.34 -1.89
C VAL A 114 -7.63 26.51 -3.10
N THR A 115 -6.78 26.44 -4.12
CA THR A 115 -7.16 25.91 -5.44
C THR A 115 -6.43 24.64 -5.82
N ILE A 116 -5.46 24.19 -5.01
CA ILE A 116 -4.73 22.96 -5.31
C ILE A 116 -5.67 21.75 -5.28
N PRO A 117 -5.54 20.80 -6.23
CA PRO A 117 -6.29 19.56 -6.17
C PRO A 117 -6.05 18.82 -4.86
N HIS A 118 -7.13 18.39 -4.19
CA HIS A 118 -7.02 17.65 -2.93
C HIS A 118 -6.18 16.36 -3.07
N ALA A 119 -6.18 15.74 -4.26
CA ALA A 119 -5.31 14.60 -4.57
C ALA A 119 -3.82 14.92 -4.40
N HIS A 120 -3.37 16.13 -4.77
CA HIS A 120 -1.99 16.57 -4.56
C HIS A 120 -1.69 16.77 -3.07
N PHE A 121 -2.63 17.33 -2.31
CA PHE A 121 -2.51 17.44 -0.85
C PHE A 121 -2.39 16.05 -0.19
N ASN A 122 -3.23 15.09 -0.59
CA ASN A 122 -3.17 13.72 -0.09
C ASN A 122 -1.87 12.99 -0.45
N HIS A 123 -1.31 13.30 -1.62
CA HIS A 123 0.01 12.80 -2.01
C HIS A 123 1.12 13.49 -1.20
N MET A 124 1.01 14.78 -0.92
CA MET A 124 1.96 15.47 -0.05
C MET A 124 2.02 14.82 1.35
N LEU A 125 0.88 14.39 1.89
CA LEU A 125 0.83 13.67 3.17
C LEU A 125 1.60 12.34 3.17
N THR A 126 1.93 11.72 2.01
CA THR A 126 2.75 10.49 1.99
C THR A 126 4.24 10.77 2.03
N CYS A 127 4.68 11.93 1.56
CA CYS A 127 6.09 12.29 1.39
C CYS A 127 6.53 13.46 2.28
N LEU A 128 5.77 13.72 3.35
CA LEU A 128 6.04 14.82 4.27
C LEU A 128 7.22 14.46 5.19
N SER A 129 8.39 15.04 4.93
CA SER A 129 9.53 14.95 5.84
C SER A 129 9.30 15.79 7.10
N ASP A 130 10.04 15.51 8.17
CA ASP A 130 9.95 16.30 9.40
C ASP A 130 10.36 17.76 9.18
N ASP A 131 11.34 18.01 8.31
CA ASP A 131 11.70 19.34 7.86
C ASP A 131 10.50 20.04 7.20
N ARG A 132 9.82 19.37 6.25
CA ARG A 132 8.63 19.92 5.59
C ARG A 132 7.47 20.15 6.56
N LYS A 133 7.30 19.30 7.57
CA LYS A 133 6.29 19.51 8.65
C LYS A 133 6.55 20.80 9.42
N GLN A 134 7.79 21.02 9.85
CA GLN A 134 8.17 22.24 10.57
C GLN A 134 7.98 23.47 9.70
N ARG A 135 8.34 23.36 8.43
CA ARG A 135 8.21 24.43 7.43
C ARG A 135 6.76 24.82 7.14
N LEU A 136 5.85 23.85 7.10
CA LEU A 136 4.41 24.08 6.92
C LEU A 136 3.71 24.63 8.18
N HIS A 137 4.39 24.67 9.34
CA HIS A 137 3.83 25.14 10.60
C HIS A 137 3.13 26.51 10.49
N TYR A 138 3.71 27.43 9.74
CA TYR A 138 3.17 28.78 9.53
C TYR A 138 1.85 28.82 8.75
N LEU A 139 1.58 27.78 7.95
CA LEU A 139 0.34 27.65 7.18
C LEU A 139 -0.75 26.91 7.96
N CYS A 140 -0.40 26.22 9.04
CA CYS A 140 -1.34 25.42 9.81
C CYS A 140 -2.54 26.19 10.38
N PRO A 141 -2.43 27.45 10.82
CA PRO A 141 -3.58 28.21 11.27
C PRO A 141 -4.58 28.60 10.17
N THR A 142 -4.22 28.41 8.89
CA THR A 142 -5.00 28.92 7.75
C THR A 142 -6.20 28.03 7.43
N GLU A 143 -7.26 28.65 6.93
CA GLU A 143 -8.49 27.93 6.55
C GLU A 143 -8.27 26.92 5.41
N PRO A 144 -7.50 27.21 4.33
CA PRO A 144 -7.32 26.27 3.24
C PRO A 144 -6.68 24.94 3.66
N LEU A 145 -5.66 25.00 4.53
CA LEU A 145 -5.06 23.78 5.07
C LEU A 145 -6.06 22.99 5.92
N ARG A 146 -6.83 23.67 6.77
CA ARG A 146 -7.87 23.04 7.58
C ARG A 146 -8.96 22.41 6.70
N HIS A 147 -9.35 23.07 5.62
CA HIS A 147 -10.30 22.53 4.65
C HIS A 147 -9.80 21.21 4.06
N HIS A 148 -8.54 21.15 3.60
CA HIS A 148 -7.96 19.91 3.09
C HIS A 148 -7.85 18.81 4.16
N LEU A 149 -7.55 19.14 5.41
CA LEU A 149 -7.57 18.17 6.50
C LEU A 149 -8.99 17.62 6.77
N VAL A 150 -10.02 18.47 6.68
CA VAL A 150 -11.42 18.05 6.79
C VAL A 150 -11.81 17.12 5.64
N LEU A 151 -11.44 17.45 4.40
CA LEU A 151 -11.67 16.58 3.24
C LEU A 151 -10.98 15.22 3.43
N PHE A 152 -9.73 15.21 3.88
CA PHE A 152 -8.99 13.98 4.18
C PHE A 152 -9.71 13.13 5.25
N ILE A 153 -10.23 13.75 6.32
CA ILE A 153 -11.03 13.05 7.34
C ILE A 153 -12.29 12.40 6.74
N HIS A 154 -12.96 13.08 5.81
CA HIS A 154 -14.12 12.49 5.13
C HIS A 154 -13.71 11.31 4.25
N GLU A 155 -12.57 11.38 3.57
CA GLU A 155 -12.02 10.26 2.80
C GLU A 155 -11.61 9.08 3.68
N LEU A 156 -11.04 9.33 4.87
CA LEU A 156 -10.67 8.28 5.82
C LEU A 156 -11.84 7.38 6.20
N LYS A 157 -13.08 7.91 6.20
CA LYS A 157 -14.27 7.10 6.42
C LYS A 157 -14.41 6.03 5.34
N ASN A 158 -14.38 6.44 4.07
CA ASN A 158 -14.53 5.53 2.93
C ASN A 158 -13.36 4.55 2.87
N ILE A 159 -12.14 5.04 3.07
CA ILE A 159 -10.93 4.20 3.13
C ILE A 159 -11.08 3.15 4.23
N PHE A 160 -11.59 3.52 5.40
CA PHE A 160 -11.79 2.57 6.49
C PHE A 160 -12.84 1.50 6.13
N GLU A 161 -13.99 1.90 5.58
CA GLU A 161 -15.04 0.98 5.13
C GLU A 161 -14.55 0.00 4.04
N GLU A 162 -13.75 0.49 3.08
CA GLU A 162 -13.11 -0.35 2.05
C GLU A 162 -12.13 -1.36 2.66
N ASN A 163 -11.35 -0.94 3.65
CA ASN A 163 -10.41 -1.83 4.35
C ASN A 163 -11.14 -2.85 5.24
N GLU A 164 -12.25 -2.49 5.89
CA GLU A 164 -13.10 -3.45 6.61
C GLU A 164 -13.69 -4.51 5.65
N ALA A 165 -14.17 -4.09 4.49
CA ALA A 165 -14.63 -5.02 3.46
C ALA A 165 -13.50 -5.95 3.00
N LYS A 166 -12.29 -5.43 2.77
CA LYS A 166 -11.14 -6.23 2.37
C LYS A 166 -10.69 -7.20 3.47
N TYR A 167 -10.75 -6.78 4.73
CA TYR A 167 -10.49 -7.64 5.88
C TYR A 167 -11.44 -8.84 5.90
N LEU A 168 -12.75 -8.60 5.74
CA LEU A 168 -13.76 -9.66 5.71
C LEU A 168 -13.60 -10.59 4.50
N GLU A 169 -13.24 -10.04 3.34
CA GLU A 169 -12.92 -10.82 2.14
C GLU A 169 -11.77 -11.80 2.40
N LEU A 170 -10.64 -11.30 2.93
CA LEU A 170 -9.48 -12.12 3.26
C LEU A 170 -9.79 -13.15 4.35
N GLN A 171 -10.58 -12.78 5.36
CA GLN A 171 -11.03 -13.71 6.39
C GLN A 171 -11.82 -14.87 5.79
N ASN A 172 -12.76 -14.57 4.88
CA ASN A 172 -13.56 -15.59 4.19
C ASN A 172 -12.70 -16.46 3.27
N GLU A 173 -11.76 -15.86 2.53
CA GLU A 173 -10.81 -16.57 1.68
C GLU A 173 -10.00 -17.59 2.49
N ILE A 174 -9.45 -17.16 3.64
CA ILE A 174 -8.75 -18.04 4.57
C ILE A 174 -9.66 -19.16 5.07
N GLN A 175 -10.88 -18.85 5.53
CA GLN A 175 -11.79 -19.88 6.05
C GLN A 175 -12.23 -20.90 4.98
N GLN A 176 -12.33 -20.48 3.72
CA GLN A 176 -12.74 -21.33 2.61
C GLN A 176 -11.58 -22.12 1.98
N LEU A 177 -10.34 -21.93 2.45
CA LEU A 177 -9.19 -22.70 1.99
C LEU A 177 -9.46 -24.20 2.03
N ASN A 178 -9.27 -24.87 0.89
CA ASN A 178 -9.24 -26.32 0.83
C ASN A 178 -7.85 -26.82 1.23
N VAL A 179 -7.64 -26.98 2.54
CA VAL A 179 -6.34 -27.33 3.14
C VAL A 179 -5.76 -28.63 2.56
N ILE A 180 -6.61 -29.61 2.23
CA ILE A 180 -6.17 -30.92 1.72
C ILE A 180 -5.58 -30.81 0.31
N ALA A 181 -6.08 -29.89 -0.52
CA ALA A 181 -5.64 -29.69 -1.89
C ALA A 181 -4.65 -28.52 -2.05
N LEU A 182 -4.20 -27.94 -0.95
CA LEU A 182 -3.41 -26.72 -0.92
C LEU A 182 -2.04 -26.92 -1.56
N GLN A 183 -1.64 -25.99 -2.43
CA GLN A 183 -0.33 -25.95 -3.07
C GLN A 183 0.52 -24.79 -2.56
N SER A 184 1.83 -24.84 -2.81
CA SER A 184 2.77 -23.77 -2.42
C SER A 184 2.40 -22.41 -3.02
N GLN A 185 1.82 -22.41 -4.23
CA GLN A 185 1.35 -21.19 -4.88
C GLN A 185 0.18 -20.53 -4.13
N ASP A 186 -0.76 -21.34 -3.62
CA ASP A 186 -1.92 -20.84 -2.86
C ASP A 186 -1.47 -20.21 -1.53
N MET A 187 -0.56 -20.89 -0.82
CA MET A 187 0.04 -20.37 0.41
C MET A 187 0.76 -19.04 0.17
N THR A 188 1.58 -18.99 -0.88
CA THR A 188 2.31 -17.77 -1.27
C THR A 188 1.33 -16.64 -1.64
N ALA A 189 0.26 -16.95 -2.35
CA ALA A 189 -0.74 -15.96 -2.75
C ALA A 189 -1.43 -15.31 -1.54
N ILE A 190 -1.83 -16.11 -0.55
CA ILE A 190 -2.49 -15.62 0.67
C ILE A 190 -1.53 -14.80 1.53
N GLN A 191 -0.29 -15.26 1.70
CA GLN A 191 0.73 -14.50 2.44
C GLN A 191 0.99 -13.14 1.77
N ASN A 192 1.13 -13.11 0.44
CA ASN A 192 1.28 -11.87 -0.31
C ASN A 192 0.05 -10.97 -0.18
N ALA A 193 -1.17 -11.53 -0.18
CA ALA A 193 -2.39 -10.76 -0.01
C ALA A 193 -2.46 -10.09 1.37
N LEU A 194 -2.11 -10.83 2.44
CA LEU A 194 -2.03 -10.30 3.81
C LEU A 194 -0.97 -9.21 3.94
N GLU A 195 0.23 -9.42 3.37
CA GLU A 195 1.31 -8.45 3.46
C GLU A 195 1.03 -7.19 2.63
N ASN A 196 0.42 -7.33 1.45
CA ASN A 196 -0.05 -6.19 0.66
C ASN A 196 -1.11 -5.39 1.42
N PHE A 197 -2.07 -6.07 2.06
CA PHE A 197 -3.09 -5.40 2.87
C PHE A 197 -2.46 -4.67 4.06
N LYS A 198 -1.53 -5.31 4.78
CA LYS A 198 -0.76 -4.69 5.86
C LYS A 198 -0.04 -3.42 5.41
N ASN A 199 0.61 -3.45 4.24
CA ASN A 199 1.30 -2.30 3.66
C ASN A 199 0.35 -1.14 3.29
N ILE A 200 -0.86 -1.43 2.83
CA ILE A 200 -1.90 -0.41 2.58
C ILE A 200 -2.29 0.29 3.88
N ILE A 201 -2.52 -0.47 4.96
CA ILE A 201 -2.87 0.08 6.27
C ILE A 201 -1.71 0.92 6.82
N HIS A 202 -0.47 0.44 6.76
CA HIS A 202 0.71 1.21 7.18
C HIS A 202 0.83 2.54 6.43
N LYS A 203 0.68 2.55 5.11
CA LYS A 203 0.70 3.78 4.32
C LYS A 203 -0.40 4.75 4.76
N THR A 204 -1.58 4.25 5.09
CA THR A 204 -2.69 5.06 5.61
C THR A 204 -2.38 5.63 6.98
N CYS A 205 -1.84 4.83 7.91
CA CYS A 205 -1.38 5.32 9.22
C CYS A 205 -0.36 6.46 9.07
N ASN A 206 0.64 6.31 8.21
CA ASN A 206 1.64 7.36 7.98
C ASN A 206 1.01 8.67 7.47
N LYS A 207 0.01 8.59 6.58
CA LYS A 207 -0.74 9.79 6.15
C LYS A 207 -1.48 10.44 7.33
N ILE A 208 -2.13 9.63 8.18
CA ILE A 208 -2.85 10.11 9.36
C ILE A 208 -1.89 10.79 10.35
N GLU A 209 -0.71 10.21 10.57
CA GLU A 209 0.33 10.81 11.44
C GLU A 209 0.81 12.15 10.91
N ASN A 210 1.04 12.26 9.61
CA ASN A 210 1.41 13.52 8.97
C ASN A 210 0.27 14.56 9.06
N ALA A 211 -0.98 14.13 8.85
CA ALA A 211 -2.15 14.99 9.03
C ALA A 211 -2.32 15.44 10.49
N LEU A 212 -2.06 14.55 11.47
CA LEU A 212 -2.08 14.87 12.89
C LEU A 212 -1.04 15.93 13.25
N ALA A 213 0.19 15.80 12.74
CA ALA A 213 1.24 16.79 12.96
C ALA A 213 0.80 18.19 12.48
N LEU A 214 0.17 18.26 11.30
CA LEU A 214 -0.38 19.52 10.79
C LEU A 214 -1.58 20.02 11.63
N ALA A 215 -2.46 19.13 12.07
CA ALA A 215 -3.63 19.49 12.89
C ALA A 215 -3.25 20.02 14.28
N TRP A 216 -2.23 19.43 14.91
CA TRP A 216 -1.65 19.93 16.17
C TRP A 216 -1.09 21.35 16.00
N ASN A 217 -0.34 21.58 14.93
CA ASN A 217 0.19 22.90 14.58
C ASN A 217 -0.91 23.92 14.26
N ALA A 218 -2.05 23.45 13.75
CA ALA A 218 -3.22 24.29 13.46
C ALA A 218 -4.01 24.68 14.73
N ASN A 219 -3.65 24.13 15.89
CA ASN A 219 -4.39 24.23 17.15
C ASN A 219 -5.89 23.92 17.00
N SER A 220 -6.22 22.94 16.15
CA SER A 220 -7.61 22.52 15.90
C SER A 220 -7.89 21.23 16.65
N LYS A 221 -8.45 21.37 17.86
CA LYS A 221 -8.74 20.24 18.75
C LYS A 221 -9.65 19.19 18.09
N ASP A 222 -10.68 19.63 17.37
CA ASP A 222 -11.65 18.72 16.74
C ASP A 222 -11.01 17.86 15.64
N LEU A 223 -10.10 18.44 14.84
CA LEU A 223 -9.33 17.70 13.83
C LEU A 223 -8.39 16.69 14.50
N VAL A 224 -7.70 17.11 15.56
CA VAL A 224 -6.79 16.23 16.32
C VAL A 224 -7.55 15.04 16.91
N GLU A 225 -8.70 15.28 17.54
CA GLU A 225 -9.52 14.23 18.14
C GLU A 225 -10.01 13.23 17.09
N THR A 226 -10.53 13.74 15.97
CA THR A 226 -11.05 12.90 14.88
C THR A 226 -9.95 12.07 14.22
N LEU A 227 -8.83 12.68 13.88
CA LEU A 227 -7.68 11.99 13.27
C LEU A 227 -7.06 10.97 14.24
N SER A 228 -7.00 11.28 15.54
CA SER A 228 -6.52 10.34 16.56
C SER A 228 -7.44 9.12 16.66
N GLY A 229 -8.76 9.32 16.57
CA GLY A 229 -9.72 8.22 16.52
C GLY A 229 -9.54 7.33 15.29
N TYR A 230 -9.28 7.90 14.11
CA TYR A 230 -8.95 7.09 12.93
C TYR A 230 -7.62 6.37 13.08
N ARG A 231 -6.58 7.04 13.59
CA ARG A 231 -5.29 6.41 13.87
C ARG A 231 -5.45 5.17 14.73
N GLU A 232 -6.17 5.28 15.85
CA GLU A 232 -6.39 4.15 16.75
C GLU A 232 -7.12 2.99 16.05
N ARG A 233 -8.12 3.29 15.21
CA ARG A 233 -8.86 2.26 14.45
C ARG A 233 -7.97 1.55 13.44
N PHE A 234 -7.16 2.28 12.68
CA PHE A 234 -6.23 1.69 11.72
C PHE A 234 -5.09 0.93 12.40
N GLU A 235 -4.55 1.44 13.51
CA GLU A 235 -3.56 0.71 14.33
C GLU A 235 -4.16 -0.57 14.90
N ARG A 236 -5.41 -0.55 15.39
CA ARG A 236 -6.10 -1.76 15.85
C ARG A 236 -6.31 -2.76 14.72
N MET A 237 -6.73 -2.28 13.54
CA MET A 237 -6.85 -3.14 12.36
C MET A 237 -5.49 -3.74 11.97
N LEU A 238 -4.40 -2.97 12.04
CA LEU A 238 -3.06 -3.44 11.73
C LEU A 238 -2.57 -4.50 12.73
N PHE A 239 -2.60 -4.20 14.03
CA PHE A 239 -1.99 -5.04 15.06
C PHE A 239 -2.90 -6.17 15.55
N SER A 240 -4.22 -5.96 15.61
CA SER A 240 -5.17 -6.95 16.12
C SER A 240 -6.01 -7.59 15.02
N GLY A 241 -6.31 -6.85 13.95
CA GLY A 241 -7.06 -7.35 12.81
C GLY A 241 -6.21 -8.22 11.89
N ILE A 242 -5.26 -7.61 11.17
CA ILE A 242 -4.32 -8.32 10.29
C ILE A 242 -3.36 -9.13 11.15
N GLY A 243 -2.70 -8.47 12.12
CA GLY A 243 -1.79 -9.07 13.06
C GLY A 243 -0.43 -9.41 12.47
N HIS A 244 0.23 -10.39 13.06
CA HIS A 244 1.52 -10.91 12.62
C HIS A 244 1.58 -12.42 12.84
N PHE A 245 2.52 -13.06 12.14
CA PHE A 245 2.96 -14.41 12.47
C PHE A 245 3.74 -14.40 13.79
N GLY A 246 3.47 -15.36 14.66
CA GLY A 246 4.27 -15.66 15.84
C GLY A 246 5.38 -16.66 15.52
N GLU A 247 6.34 -16.83 16.43
CA GLU A 247 7.26 -17.97 16.36
C GLU A 247 6.54 -19.26 16.75
N THR A 248 5.44 -19.13 17.50
CA THR A 248 4.52 -20.22 17.85
C THR A 248 3.07 -19.87 17.47
N PRO A 249 2.21 -20.88 17.24
CA PRO A 249 0.80 -20.64 16.91
C PRO A 249 0.02 -19.83 17.96
N SER A 250 0.45 -19.89 19.22
CA SER A 250 -0.13 -19.11 20.32
C SER A 250 0.20 -17.61 20.27
N GLU A 251 1.23 -17.23 19.52
CA GLU A 251 1.71 -15.85 19.41
C GLU A 251 1.18 -15.12 18.18
N SER A 252 0.63 -15.86 17.21
CA SER A 252 0.00 -15.27 16.05
C SER A 252 -1.30 -14.55 16.43
N VAL A 253 -1.58 -13.45 15.72
CA VAL A 253 -2.74 -12.59 15.98
C VAL A 253 -3.52 -12.35 14.69
N GLY A 254 -4.84 -12.13 14.80
CA GLY A 254 -5.64 -11.62 13.71
C GLY A 254 -5.87 -12.62 12.56
N LEU A 255 -5.76 -12.13 11.33
CA LEU A 255 -5.88 -12.95 10.12
C LEU A 255 -4.77 -13.99 10.03
N TYR A 256 -3.56 -13.69 10.49
CA TYR A 256 -2.47 -14.67 10.54
C TYR A 256 -2.78 -15.84 11.46
N ARG A 257 -3.32 -15.56 12.65
CA ARG A 257 -3.83 -16.61 13.54
C ARG A 257 -4.96 -17.41 12.90
N THR A 258 -5.89 -16.73 12.22
CA THR A 258 -7.00 -17.39 11.53
C THR A 258 -6.49 -18.35 10.45
N LEU A 259 -5.44 -17.96 9.74
CA LEU A 259 -4.76 -18.80 8.76
C LEU A 259 -4.11 -20.01 9.43
N GLU A 260 -3.33 -19.82 10.49
CA GLU A 260 -2.72 -20.94 11.22
C GLU A 260 -3.75 -21.91 11.80
N GLU A 261 -4.82 -21.42 12.42
CA GLU A 261 -5.91 -22.26 12.95
C GLU A 261 -6.57 -23.07 11.81
N ARG A 262 -6.75 -22.45 10.65
CA ARG A 262 -7.28 -23.13 9.47
C ARG A 262 -6.33 -24.20 8.96
N LEU A 263 -5.04 -23.91 8.86
CA LEU A 263 -4.02 -24.86 8.42
C LEU A 263 -3.87 -26.00 9.42
N ALA A 264 -3.89 -25.71 10.73
CA ALA A 264 -3.82 -26.69 11.80
C ALA A 264 -5.02 -27.65 11.80
N ALA A 265 -6.17 -27.22 11.25
CA ALA A 265 -7.32 -28.09 11.07
C ALA A 265 -6.97 -29.34 10.25
N ALA A 266 -5.93 -29.30 9.39
CA ALA A 266 -5.34 -30.44 8.67
C ALA A 266 -5.13 -31.68 9.54
N PHE A 267 -4.78 -31.48 10.80
CA PHE A 267 -4.43 -32.53 11.76
C PHE A 267 -5.58 -32.84 12.74
N GLY A 268 -6.75 -32.23 12.53
CA GLY A 268 -7.94 -32.37 13.36
C GLY A 268 -8.82 -33.55 12.98
N SER A 269 -9.72 -33.91 13.89
CA SER A 269 -10.53 -35.14 13.87
C SER A 269 -11.61 -35.26 12.77
N ASN A 270 -11.88 -34.20 12.00
CA ASN A 270 -13.10 -34.08 11.19
C ASN A 270 -12.92 -33.74 9.71
N LEU A 271 -11.73 -33.89 9.13
CA LEU A 271 -11.51 -33.39 7.77
C LEU A 271 -12.16 -34.20 6.64
N ASN A 272 -12.51 -35.48 6.86
CA ASN A 272 -12.96 -36.36 5.78
C ASN A 272 -14.15 -37.28 6.15
N GLY A 273 -14.97 -36.93 7.16
CA GLY A 273 -16.10 -37.77 7.59
C GLY A 273 -15.70 -39.09 8.27
N HIS A 274 -14.41 -39.39 8.34
CA HIS A 274 -13.81 -40.44 9.17
C HIS A 274 -13.32 -39.79 10.47
N SER A 275 -13.83 -40.25 11.63
CA SER A 275 -13.39 -39.75 12.93
C SER A 275 -12.00 -40.31 13.24
N PHE A 276 -10.96 -39.53 12.96
CA PHE A 276 -9.64 -39.79 13.50
C PHE A 276 -9.51 -39.09 14.85
N GLU A 277 -8.70 -39.63 15.76
CA GLU A 277 -8.28 -38.86 16.92
C GLU A 277 -7.50 -37.63 16.43
N ALA A 278 -7.81 -36.45 16.96
CA ALA A 278 -7.08 -35.25 16.63
C ALA A 278 -5.63 -35.42 17.11
N LEU A 279 -4.66 -35.11 16.25
CA LEU A 279 -3.25 -35.26 16.60
C LEU A 279 -2.75 -34.04 17.37
N ASN A 280 -1.99 -34.32 18.42
CA ASN A 280 -1.30 -33.33 19.23
C ASN A 280 0.10 -33.05 18.65
N ASP A 281 0.69 -31.94 19.07
CA ASP A 281 2.00 -31.47 18.57
C ASP A 281 3.14 -32.46 18.83
N GLU A 282 3.05 -33.24 19.91
CA GLU A 282 4.05 -34.25 20.30
C GLU A 282 3.90 -35.60 19.58
N ASP A 283 2.80 -35.80 18.85
CA ASP A 283 2.59 -37.04 18.10
C ASP A 283 3.63 -37.15 16.97
N GLN A 284 4.03 -38.38 16.64
CA GLN A 284 5.03 -38.62 15.59
C GLN A 284 4.51 -38.18 14.22
N ALA A 285 5.37 -37.54 13.41
CA ALA A 285 5.02 -37.04 12.09
C ALA A 285 4.49 -38.15 11.14
N ILE A 286 4.99 -39.39 11.30
CA ILE A 286 4.52 -40.54 10.52
C ILE A 286 3.02 -40.81 10.71
N ASN A 287 2.47 -40.52 11.89
CA ASN A 287 1.04 -40.70 12.17
C ASN A 287 0.19 -39.62 11.49
N ALA A 288 0.72 -38.41 11.35
CA ALA A 288 0.04 -37.31 10.65
C ALA A 288 -0.11 -37.51 9.15
N LEU A 289 0.68 -38.41 8.54
CA LEU A 289 0.52 -38.73 7.12
C LEU A 289 -0.87 -39.31 6.80
N SER A 290 -1.51 -39.97 7.78
CA SER A 290 -2.87 -40.46 7.67
C SER A 290 -3.90 -39.34 7.38
N CYS A 291 -3.68 -38.15 7.94
CA CYS A 291 -4.51 -36.96 7.68
C CYS A 291 -4.42 -36.50 6.21
N PHE A 292 -3.33 -36.84 5.52
CA PHE A 292 -3.12 -36.56 4.09
C PHE A 292 -3.51 -37.73 3.19
N SER A 293 -4.22 -38.72 3.75
CA SER A 293 -4.60 -39.97 3.06
C SER A 293 -3.42 -40.80 2.58
N VAL A 294 -2.35 -40.87 3.37
CA VAL A 294 -1.15 -41.68 3.09
C VAL A 294 -1.18 -42.89 4.02
N TRP A 295 -1.53 -44.06 3.47
CA TRP A 295 -1.80 -45.27 4.26
C TRP A 295 -0.96 -46.46 3.83
N TYR A 296 -0.65 -46.53 2.54
CA TYR A 296 -0.05 -47.71 1.93
C TYR A 296 1.40 -47.45 1.51
N ALA A 297 2.13 -48.54 1.26
CA ALA A 297 3.53 -48.47 0.82
C ALA A 297 3.68 -47.65 -0.48
N GLU A 298 2.70 -47.75 -1.39
CA GLU A 298 2.61 -46.92 -2.60
C GLU A 298 2.50 -45.43 -2.30
N ASP A 299 1.78 -45.03 -1.25
CA ASP A 299 1.67 -43.62 -0.87
C ASP A 299 3.01 -43.09 -0.35
N TYR A 300 3.69 -43.83 0.54
CA TYR A 300 5.02 -43.45 1.04
C TYR A 300 6.04 -43.35 -0.10
N TRP A 301 6.00 -44.31 -1.04
CA TRP A 301 6.87 -44.29 -2.22
C TRP A 301 6.58 -43.08 -3.10
N SER A 302 5.31 -42.80 -3.42
CA SER A 302 4.91 -41.67 -4.26
C SER A 302 5.24 -40.30 -3.66
N LEU A 303 5.33 -40.21 -2.32
CA LEU A 303 5.80 -39.03 -1.61
C LEU A 303 7.32 -38.85 -1.64
N GLY A 304 8.07 -39.86 -2.10
CA GLY A 304 9.54 -39.86 -2.07
C GLY A 304 10.14 -40.31 -0.74
N LEU A 305 9.35 -40.86 0.20
CA LEU A 305 9.85 -41.33 1.51
C LEU A 305 10.54 -42.69 1.44
N LEU A 306 10.49 -43.39 0.31
CA LEU A 306 11.15 -44.69 0.09
C LEU A 306 12.16 -44.61 -1.07
N PRO A 307 13.21 -43.78 -0.98
CA PRO A 307 14.11 -43.47 -2.10
C PRO A 307 14.94 -44.67 -2.58
N LYS A 308 15.06 -45.73 -1.77
CA LYS A 308 15.77 -46.97 -2.13
C LYS A 308 14.97 -47.88 -3.08
N ILE A 309 13.68 -47.60 -3.28
CA ILE A 309 12.79 -48.36 -4.14
C ILE A 309 12.66 -47.62 -5.46
N ALA A 310 13.23 -48.16 -6.53
CA ALA A 310 13.30 -47.47 -7.82
C ALA A 310 12.04 -47.65 -8.68
N ASP A 311 11.30 -48.74 -8.48
CA ASP A 311 10.12 -49.10 -9.28
C ASP A 311 8.97 -49.49 -8.33
N PRO A 312 7.76 -48.94 -8.49
CA PRO A 312 6.60 -49.30 -7.69
C PRO A 312 6.26 -50.80 -7.77
N SER A 313 6.67 -51.52 -8.82
CA SER A 313 6.52 -52.98 -8.90
C SER A 313 7.29 -53.77 -7.83
N GLN A 314 8.27 -53.13 -7.18
CA GLN A 314 9.04 -53.68 -6.06
C GLN A 314 8.30 -53.56 -4.71
N LEU A 315 7.20 -52.81 -4.67
CA LEU A 315 6.32 -52.72 -3.51
C LEU A 315 5.45 -53.97 -3.44
N ALA A 316 5.18 -54.43 -2.23
CA ALA A 316 4.22 -55.50 -2.03
C ALA A 316 2.81 -55.05 -2.52
N PRO A 317 2.01 -55.95 -3.11
CA PRO A 317 0.66 -55.63 -3.58
C PRO A 317 -0.17 -54.96 -2.47
N GLN A 318 -1.00 -53.98 -2.83
CA GLN A 318 -1.89 -53.24 -1.91
C GLN A 318 -2.74 -54.12 -0.96
N TYR A 319 -2.93 -55.40 -1.30
CA TYR A 319 -3.72 -56.39 -0.55
C TYR A 319 -2.89 -57.49 0.13
N THR A 320 -1.56 -57.44 0.14
CA THR A 320 -0.78 -58.42 0.93
C THR A 320 -0.95 -58.17 2.42
N CYS A 321 -1.54 -59.13 3.14
CA CYS A 321 -1.68 -59.14 4.60
C CYS A 321 -0.34 -59.33 5.36
N ASP A 322 0.81 -59.06 4.75
CA ASP A 322 2.09 -59.16 5.44
C ASP A 322 2.32 -57.92 6.31
N ALA A 323 1.81 -57.99 7.54
CA ALA A 323 1.96 -56.94 8.53
C ALA A 323 3.44 -56.61 8.84
N THR A 324 4.35 -57.59 8.71
CA THR A 324 5.77 -57.36 8.99
C THR A 324 6.44 -56.52 7.93
N LEU A 325 6.10 -56.73 6.65
CA LEU A 325 6.65 -55.94 5.55
C LEU A 325 6.08 -54.51 5.52
N MET A 326 4.79 -54.34 5.81
CA MET A 326 4.20 -53.01 5.93
C MET A 326 4.82 -52.19 7.07
N GLU A 327 5.10 -52.81 8.21
CA GLU A 327 5.79 -52.14 9.32
C GLU A 327 7.22 -51.75 8.95
N GLN A 328 7.94 -52.56 8.16
CA GLN A 328 9.27 -52.19 7.64
C GLN A 328 9.22 -50.94 6.75
N TYR A 329 8.26 -50.85 5.83
CA TYR A 329 8.10 -49.65 4.99
C TYR A 329 7.75 -48.42 5.84
N ARG A 330 6.88 -48.57 6.83
CA ARG A 330 6.55 -47.49 7.77
C ARG A 330 7.77 -47.03 8.57
N SER A 331 8.56 -47.94 9.13
CA SER A 331 9.79 -47.61 9.85
C SER A 331 10.83 -46.91 8.95
N MET A 332 10.93 -47.32 7.68
CA MET A 332 11.81 -46.63 6.71
C MET A 332 11.33 -45.21 6.40
N ALA A 333 10.02 -45.03 6.21
CA ALA A 333 9.43 -43.71 5.98
C ALA A 333 9.63 -42.80 7.20
N GLU A 334 9.41 -43.31 8.42
CA GLU A 334 9.66 -42.60 9.67
C GLU A 334 11.13 -42.18 9.80
N HIS A 335 12.07 -43.09 9.53
CA HIS A 335 13.49 -42.76 9.54
C HIS A 335 13.83 -41.61 8.58
N ASN A 336 13.28 -41.63 7.37
CA ASN A 336 13.57 -40.59 6.37
C ASN A 336 12.91 -39.25 6.69
N LEU A 337 11.71 -39.25 7.30
CA LEU A 337 11.11 -38.03 7.85
C LEU A 337 11.98 -37.41 8.95
N ASN A 338 12.48 -38.24 9.88
CA ASN A 338 13.37 -37.78 10.94
C ASN A 338 14.68 -37.20 10.39
N LEU A 339 15.24 -37.79 9.32
CA LEU A 339 16.46 -37.29 8.67
C LEU A 339 16.29 -35.87 8.10
N ILE A 340 15.10 -35.49 7.63
CA ILE A 340 14.80 -34.14 7.14
C ILE A 340 14.23 -33.22 8.24
N GLY A 341 14.34 -33.64 9.50
CA GLY A 341 13.87 -32.87 10.65
C GLY A 341 12.35 -32.72 10.69
N LEU A 342 11.61 -33.77 10.34
CA LEU A 342 10.16 -33.90 10.53
C LEU A 342 9.89 -35.04 11.51
N ASN A 343 10.11 -34.80 12.80
CA ASN A 343 9.95 -35.83 13.83
C ASN A 343 8.51 -35.86 14.37
N THR A 344 7.92 -34.69 14.55
CA THR A 344 6.60 -34.55 15.19
C THR A 344 5.60 -33.78 14.33
N VAL A 345 4.33 -33.81 14.73
CA VAL A 345 3.27 -32.98 14.12
C VAL A 345 3.58 -31.50 14.24
N LYS A 346 4.23 -31.09 15.33
CA LYS A 346 4.72 -29.72 15.47
C LYS A 346 5.65 -29.32 14.32
N ASP A 347 6.62 -30.16 13.97
CA ASP A 347 7.56 -29.87 12.87
C ASP A 347 6.83 -29.68 11.52
N LEU A 348 5.74 -30.45 11.29
CA LEU A 348 4.89 -30.28 10.11
C LEU A 348 4.12 -28.96 10.13
N LYS A 349 3.57 -28.57 11.28
CA LYS A 349 2.83 -27.30 11.46
C LYS A 349 3.76 -26.10 11.30
N ASP A 350 4.94 -26.13 11.92
CA ASP A 350 5.95 -25.08 11.89
C ASP A 350 6.48 -24.84 10.46
N LYS A 351 6.56 -25.90 9.65
CA LYS A 351 6.93 -25.83 8.22
C LYS A 351 5.73 -25.67 7.28
N HIS A 352 4.51 -25.50 7.82
CA HIS A 352 3.25 -25.37 7.07
C HIS A 352 2.97 -26.54 6.10
N LEU A 353 3.42 -27.75 6.43
CA LEU A 353 3.24 -28.96 5.63
C LEU A 353 1.89 -29.60 5.95
N VAL A 354 0.82 -29.03 5.39
CA VAL A 354 -0.57 -29.39 5.73
C VAL A 354 -1.33 -30.13 4.63
N SER A 355 -0.65 -30.46 3.53
CA SER A 355 -1.21 -31.21 2.41
C SER A 355 -0.19 -32.20 1.86
N ARG A 356 -0.67 -33.23 1.15
CA ARG A 356 0.19 -34.19 0.44
C ARG A 356 1.13 -33.50 -0.55
N ALA A 357 0.63 -32.46 -1.23
CA ALA A 357 1.40 -31.72 -2.24
C ALA A 357 2.55 -30.93 -1.60
N LEU A 358 2.27 -30.18 -0.53
CA LEU A 358 3.27 -29.42 0.20
C LEU A 358 4.35 -30.33 0.79
N LEU A 359 3.94 -31.45 1.37
CA LEU A 359 4.86 -32.43 1.93
C LEU A 359 5.76 -33.06 0.84
N ALA A 360 5.19 -33.43 -0.31
CA ALA A 360 5.95 -33.99 -1.43
C ALA A 360 7.01 -33.01 -1.95
N GLU A 361 6.64 -31.74 -2.11
CA GLU A 361 7.58 -30.69 -2.54
C GLU A 361 8.72 -30.55 -1.52
N TYR A 362 8.41 -30.48 -0.23
CA TYR A 362 9.41 -30.41 0.84
C TYR A 362 10.36 -31.62 0.84
N ILE A 363 9.82 -32.84 0.72
CA ILE A 363 10.61 -34.07 0.65
C ILE A 363 11.54 -34.05 -0.58
N SER A 364 11.03 -33.64 -1.74
CA SER A 364 11.82 -33.62 -2.98
C SER A 364 13.06 -32.73 -2.87
N VAL A 365 12.96 -31.61 -2.14
CA VAL A 365 14.08 -30.69 -1.91
C VAL A 365 15.08 -31.26 -0.90
N ASN A 366 14.60 -31.91 0.16
CA ASN A 366 15.45 -32.30 1.31
C ASN A 366 15.98 -33.74 1.27
N LEU A 367 15.34 -34.64 0.50
CA LEU A 367 15.76 -36.04 0.30
C LEU A 367 16.18 -36.35 -1.14
N GLY A 368 15.80 -35.51 -2.10
CA GLY A 368 16.17 -35.65 -3.52
C GLY A 368 17.54 -35.04 -3.88
N SER A 369 18.27 -34.53 -2.88
CA SER A 369 19.67 -34.10 -2.94
C SER A 369 20.58 -35.21 -2.43
#